data_AF-A0A956SU74-F1
#
_entry.id   AF-A0A956SU74-F1
#
_cell.length_a   1.000
_cell.length_b   1.000
_cell.length_c   1.000
_cell.angle_alpha   90.00
_cell.angle_beta   90.00
_cell.angle_gamma   90.00
#
_symmetry.space_group_name_H-M   'P 1'
#
loop_
_entity.id
_entity.type
_entity.pdbx_description
1 polymer ?
#
loop_
_entity_poly.entity_id
_entity_poly.type
_entity_poly.pdbx_seq_one_letter_code
_entity_poly.pdbx_strand_id
1 'polypeptide(L)'
;TPTEESVRRAQAIQLIIAREFGPAQNENPMQGSYLVDELTDLVEEAVLAEFDRISERGGVLGAMETQYQRAKIQEESMRYELRKNSGALPIIGVNTFLNPHVEEYDTSDLELRRAAPEEKDGQIAALRDFQRRHASDAPGALRRLQEVALSGGNLFAELLHTVRVASLGQISRALYEVGGRYRRNM
;
A
#
# COMPACT_ATOMS: atom_id res chain seq x y z
N THR A 1 -6.45 -12.63 2.47
CA THR A 1 -5.43 -12.95 1.43
C THR A 1 -6.05 -13.92 0.46
N PRO A 2 -5.87 -13.77 -0.86
CA PRO A 2 -6.49 -14.66 -1.85
C PRO A 2 -6.06 -16.12 -1.63
N THR A 3 -6.98 -17.05 -1.88
CA THR A 3 -6.70 -18.49 -1.94
C THR A 3 -5.88 -18.81 -3.19
N GLU A 4 -5.25 -19.99 -3.25
CA GLU A 4 -4.49 -20.41 -4.44
C GLU A 4 -5.37 -20.38 -5.70
N GLU A 5 -6.61 -20.85 -5.60
CA GLU A 5 -7.58 -20.80 -6.69
C GLU A 5 -7.88 -19.35 -7.13
N SER A 6 -8.10 -18.45 -6.18
CA SER A 6 -8.33 -17.02 -6.47
C SER A 6 -7.12 -16.38 -7.15
N VAL A 7 -5.90 -16.72 -6.71
CA VAL A 7 -4.66 -16.26 -7.36
C VAL A 7 -4.55 -16.80 -8.79
N ARG A 8 -4.84 -18.08 -9.01
CA ARG A 8 -4.81 -18.67 -10.37
C ARG A 8 -5.79 -17.97 -11.31
N ARG A 9 -7.02 -17.67 -10.84
CA ARG A 9 -8.01 -16.91 -11.61
C ARG A 9 -7.52 -15.50 -11.92
N ALA A 10 -6.95 -14.79 -10.95
CA ALA A 10 -6.40 -13.46 -11.17
C ALA A 10 -5.22 -13.46 -12.16
N GLN A 11 -4.33 -14.45 -12.08
CA GLN A 11 -3.21 -14.62 -13.01
C GLN A 11 -3.69 -14.97 -14.42
N ALA A 12 -4.72 -15.82 -14.54
CA ALA A 12 -5.29 -16.21 -15.82
C ALA A 12 -5.80 -14.99 -16.61
N ILE A 13 -6.32 -13.95 -15.95
CA ILE A 13 -6.73 -12.69 -16.62
C ILE A 13 -5.55 -12.10 -17.42
N GLN A 14 -4.37 -11.99 -16.80
CA GLN A 14 -3.18 -11.45 -17.47
C GLN A 14 -2.69 -12.38 -18.58
N LEU A 15 -2.73 -13.71 -18.36
CA LEU A 15 -2.31 -14.68 -19.37
C LEU A 15 -3.19 -14.65 -20.61
N ILE A 16 -4.51 -14.58 -20.43
CA ILE A 16 -5.46 -14.50 -21.55
C ILE A 16 -5.25 -13.20 -22.33
N ILE A 17 -5.11 -12.07 -21.65
CA ILE A 17 -4.82 -10.78 -22.32
C ILE A 17 -3.50 -10.88 -23.11
N ALA A 18 -2.44 -11.41 -22.51
CA ALA A 18 -1.13 -11.45 -23.16
C ALA A 18 -1.00 -12.49 -24.27
N ARG A 19 -1.72 -13.62 -24.19
CA ARG A 19 -1.51 -14.77 -25.09
C ARG A 19 -2.63 -14.99 -26.08
N GLU A 20 -3.86 -14.60 -25.75
CA GLU A 20 -5.05 -14.95 -26.52
C GLU A 20 -5.78 -13.72 -27.06
N PHE A 21 -5.70 -12.58 -26.37
CA PHE A 21 -6.41 -11.37 -26.77
C PHE A 21 -5.73 -10.69 -27.97
N GLY A 22 -6.31 -10.88 -29.16
CA GLY A 22 -5.77 -10.40 -30.44
C GLY A 22 -5.31 -8.94 -30.47
N PRO A 23 -6.08 -7.96 -29.94
CA PRO A 23 -5.65 -6.56 -29.93
C PRO A 23 -4.36 -6.30 -29.16
N ALA A 24 -4.03 -7.12 -28.16
CA ALA A 24 -2.77 -7.01 -27.42
C ALA A 24 -1.55 -7.50 -28.21
N GLN A 25 -1.73 -8.06 -29.41
CA GLN A 25 -0.61 -8.31 -30.34
C GLN A 25 -0.05 -7.02 -30.94
N ASN A 26 -0.81 -5.93 -30.91
CA ASN A 26 -0.32 -4.59 -31.19
C ASN A 26 0.06 -3.92 -29.85
N GLU A 27 1.24 -3.30 -29.78
CA GLU A 27 1.76 -2.64 -28.58
C GLU A 27 1.25 -1.20 -28.40
N ASN A 28 0.73 -0.56 -29.46
CA ASN A 28 0.19 0.79 -29.41
C ASN A 28 -1.24 0.92 -29.98
N PRO A 29 -2.19 0.02 -29.61
CA PRO A 29 -3.49 -0.09 -30.27
C PRO A 29 -4.40 1.14 -30.08
N MET A 30 -4.08 2.00 -29.11
CA MET A 30 -4.87 3.19 -28.79
C MET A 30 -4.37 4.47 -29.49
N GLN A 31 -3.18 4.44 -30.10
CA GLN A 31 -2.62 5.63 -30.77
C GLN A 31 -3.46 6.02 -31.99
N GLY A 32 -3.77 7.31 -32.11
CA GLY A 32 -4.61 7.87 -33.17
C GLY A 32 -6.11 7.77 -32.91
N SER A 33 -6.52 7.29 -31.73
CA SER A 33 -7.91 7.37 -31.29
C SER A 33 -8.23 8.78 -30.83
N TYR A 34 -9.12 9.49 -31.55
CA TYR A 34 -9.55 10.84 -31.18
C TYR A 34 -10.03 10.96 -29.73
N LEU A 35 -10.74 9.93 -29.23
CA LEU A 35 -11.21 9.91 -27.84
C LEU A 35 -10.05 9.81 -26.85
N VAL A 36 -9.05 8.98 -27.14
CA VAL A 36 -7.92 8.76 -26.24
C VAL A 36 -7.02 9.98 -26.24
N ASP A 37 -6.77 10.56 -27.41
CA ASP A 37 -5.96 11.77 -27.55
C ASP A 37 -6.60 12.94 -26.79
N GLU A 38 -7.90 13.19 -26.98
CA GLU A 38 -8.61 14.26 -26.25
C GLU A 38 -8.64 14.01 -24.73
N LEU A 39 -8.89 12.77 -24.28
CA LEU A 39 -8.82 12.43 -22.86
C LEU A 39 -7.40 12.57 -22.30
N THR A 40 -6.37 12.32 -23.11
CA THR A 40 -4.97 12.47 -22.71
C THR A 40 -4.68 13.93 -22.41
N ASP A 41 -5.04 14.84 -23.33
CA ASP A 41 -4.84 16.29 -23.16
C ASP A 41 -5.61 16.83 -21.95
N LEU A 42 -6.88 16.43 -21.79
CA LEU A 42 -7.71 16.88 -20.67
C LEU A 42 -7.18 16.41 -19.31
N VAL A 43 -6.68 15.17 -19.22
CA VAL A 43 -6.12 14.63 -17.97
C VAL A 43 -4.75 15.26 -17.69
N GLU A 44 -3.91 15.46 -18.70
CA GLU A 44 -2.62 16.14 -18.55
C GLU A 44 -2.80 17.54 -17.96
N GLU A 45 -3.65 18.37 -18.58
CA GLU A 45 -3.92 19.72 -18.10
C GLU A 45 -4.49 19.71 -16.67
N ALA A 46 -5.40 18.80 -16.35
CA ALA A 46 -5.97 18.68 -15.02
C ALA A 46 -4.92 18.30 -13.95
N VAL A 47 -3.93 17.48 -14.31
CA VAL A 47 -2.80 17.10 -13.44
C VAL A 47 -1.83 18.27 -13.27
N LEU A 48 -1.48 18.99 -14.34
CA LEU A 48 -0.63 20.16 -14.27
C LEU A 48 -1.24 21.25 -13.39
N ALA A 49 -2.54 21.50 -13.53
CA ALA A 49 -3.26 22.42 -12.64
C ALA A 49 -3.25 21.96 -11.17
N GLU A 50 -3.20 20.65 -10.90
CA GLU A 50 -3.02 20.14 -9.53
C GLU A 50 -1.60 20.36 -9.01
N PHE A 51 -0.59 20.26 -9.86
CA PHE A 51 0.80 20.58 -9.50
C PHE A 51 0.95 22.04 -9.10
N ASP A 52 0.31 22.96 -9.81
CA ASP A 52 0.30 24.38 -9.45
C ASP A 52 -0.36 24.60 -8.09
N ARG A 53 -1.53 23.98 -7.85
CA ARG A 53 -2.20 24.04 -6.54
C ARG A 53 -1.31 23.54 -5.39
N ILE A 54 -0.56 22.46 -5.61
CA ILE A 54 0.38 21.94 -4.60
C ILE A 54 1.58 22.89 -4.43
N SER A 55 2.10 23.44 -5.53
CA SER A 55 3.26 24.34 -5.54
C SER A 55 2.97 25.64 -4.79
N GLU A 56 1.79 26.24 -4.98
CA GLU A 56 1.31 27.43 -4.24
C GLU A 56 1.23 27.19 -2.72
N ARG A 57 1.14 25.93 -2.28
CA ARG A 57 1.08 25.53 -0.86
C ARG A 57 2.46 25.19 -0.28
N GLY A 58 3.54 25.62 -0.92
CA GLY A 58 4.91 25.30 -0.49
C GLY A 58 5.35 23.91 -0.92
N GLY A 59 4.82 23.42 -2.05
CA GLY A 59 5.10 22.09 -2.57
C GLY A 59 4.45 20.98 -1.73
N VAL A 60 4.88 19.74 -1.97
CA VAL A 60 4.26 18.55 -1.34
C VAL A 60 4.32 18.60 0.18
N LEU A 61 5.45 19.02 0.76
CA LEU A 61 5.63 19.06 2.22
C LEU A 61 4.73 20.13 2.86
N GLY A 62 4.65 21.34 2.29
CA GLY A 62 3.76 22.37 2.80
C GLY A 62 2.27 22.02 2.63
N ALA A 63 1.91 21.36 1.52
CA ALA A 63 0.58 20.80 1.32
C ALA A 63 0.24 19.71 2.37
N MET A 64 1.22 18.88 2.76
CA MET A 64 1.04 17.89 3.82
C MET A 64 0.86 18.52 5.21
N GLU A 65 1.56 19.62 5.50
CA GLU A 65 1.37 20.37 6.76
C GLU A 65 -0.06 20.89 6.89
N THR A 66 -0.64 21.37 5.79
CA THR A 66 -2.05 21.83 5.73
C THR A 66 -3.06 20.70 5.50
N GLN A 67 -2.61 19.44 5.47
CA GLN A 67 -3.42 18.25 5.21
C GLN A 67 -4.19 18.29 3.87
N TYR A 68 -3.74 19.06 2.89
CA TYR A 68 -4.44 19.28 1.62
C TYR A 68 -4.77 17.97 0.89
N GLN A 69 -3.76 17.12 0.67
CA GLN A 69 -3.98 15.85 -0.04
C GLN A 69 -4.93 14.93 0.73
N ARG A 70 -4.80 14.88 2.07
CA ARG A 70 -5.65 14.05 2.92
C ARG A 70 -7.10 14.50 2.88
N ALA A 71 -7.35 15.80 3.04
CA ALA A 71 -8.69 16.37 2.98
C ALA A 71 -9.33 16.10 1.62
N LYS A 72 -8.60 16.32 0.52
CA LYS A 72 -9.09 16.07 -0.84
C LYS A 72 -9.44 14.60 -1.07
N ILE A 73 -8.60 13.67 -0.64
CA ILE A 73 -8.88 12.22 -0.73
C ILE A 73 -10.14 11.86 0.08
N GLN A 74 -10.29 12.42 1.28
CA GLN A 74 -11.45 12.16 2.13
C GLN A 74 -12.74 12.71 1.52
N GLU A 75 -12.71 13.94 1.00
CA GLU A 75 -13.84 14.56 0.31
C GLU A 75 -14.28 13.72 -0.90
N GLU A 76 -13.32 13.32 -1.74
CA GLU A 76 -13.58 12.48 -2.91
C GLU A 76 -14.12 11.09 -2.53
N SER A 77 -13.59 10.50 -1.46
CA SER A 77 -14.10 9.24 -0.91
C SER A 77 -15.52 9.38 -0.40
N MET A 78 -15.86 10.46 0.32
CA MET A 78 -17.22 10.69 0.80
C MET A 78 -18.18 10.93 -0.36
N ARG A 79 -17.75 11.67 -1.38
CA ARG A 79 -18.55 11.90 -2.60
C ARG A 79 -18.84 10.59 -3.33
N TYR A 80 -17.84 9.72 -3.47
CA TYR A 80 -18.02 8.39 -4.04
C TYR A 80 -19.01 7.55 -3.24
N GLU A 81 -18.83 7.44 -1.92
CA GLU A 81 -19.72 6.65 -1.06
C GLU A 81 -21.15 7.19 -1.04
N LEU A 82 -21.33 8.52 -1.07
CA LEU A 82 -22.66 9.13 -1.20
C LEU A 82 -23.33 8.73 -2.52
N ARG A 83 -22.61 8.77 -3.64
CA ARG A 83 -23.15 8.39 -4.95
C ARG A 83 -23.45 6.89 -5.03
N LYS A 84 -22.62 6.05 -4.43
CA LYS A 84 -22.83 4.61 -4.30
C LYS A 84 -24.08 4.31 -3.46
N ASN A 85 -24.21 4.93 -2.29
CA ASN A 85 -25.34 4.66 -1.39
C ASN A 85 -26.67 5.22 -1.90
N SER A 86 -26.64 6.36 -2.60
CA SER A 86 -27.84 6.94 -3.23
C SER A 86 -28.26 6.23 -4.53
N GLY A 87 -27.42 5.36 -5.09
CA GLY A 87 -27.65 4.71 -6.39
C GLY A 87 -27.31 5.59 -7.61
N ALA A 88 -26.88 6.84 -7.41
CA ALA A 88 -26.46 7.73 -8.48
C ALA A 88 -25.20 7.23 -9.23
N LEU A 89 -24.39 6.39 -8.57
CA LEU A 89 -23.36 5.58 -9.21
C LEU A 89 -23.81 4.11 -9.21
N PRO A 90 -24.18 3.53 -10.36
CA PRO A 90 -24.66 2.15 -10.42
C PRO A 90 -23.51 1.16 -10.18
N ILE A 91 -23.68 0.26 -9.21
CA ILE A 91 -22.77 -0.84 -8.91
C ILE A 91 -23.56 -2.15 -8.94
N ILE A 92 -23.30 -2.94 -9.98
CA ILE A 92 -23.97 -4.22 -10.25
C ILE A 92 -23.73 -5.19 -9.09
N GLY A 93 -24.81 -5.77 -8.56
CA GLY A 93 -24.78 -6.71 -7.44
C GLY A 93 -24.64 -6.06 -6.06
N VAL A 94 -24.60 -4.71 -5.98
CA VAL A 94 -24.47 -3.98 -4.71
C VAL A 94 -25.64 -3.04 -4.45
N ASN A 95 -25.93 -2.11 -5.38
CA ASN A 95 -27.06 -1.17 -5.24
C ASN A 95 -28.08 -1.28 -6.39
N THR A 96 -27.75 -2.05 -7.44
CA THR A 96 -28.63 -2.35 -8.57
C THR A 96 -28.35 -3.78 -9.06
N PHE A 97 -29.31 -4.39 -9.76
CA PHE A 97 -29.24 -5.79 -10.21
C PHE A 97 -28.89 -6.76 -9.06
N LEU A 98 -29.63 -6.66 -7.96
CA LEU A 98 -29.43 -7.49 -6.78
C LEU A 98 -29.89 -8.93 -7.06
N ASN A 99 -29.16 -9.90 -6.51
CA ASN A 99 -29.56 -11.30 -6.56
C ASN A 99 -30.83 -11.50 -5.71
N PRO A 100 -31.96 -12.00 -6.24
CA PRO A 100 -33.16 -12.26 -5.45
C PRO A 100 -33.01 -13.46 -4.49
N HIS A 101 -32.00 -14.31 -4.69
CA HIS A 101 -31.73 -15.52 -3.89
C HIS A 101 -30.51 -15.34 -2.96
N VAL A 102 -30.43 -14.22 -2.23
CA VAL A 102 -29.27 -13.92 -1.37
C VAL A 102 -29.06 -14.98 -0.29
N GLU A 103 -30.14 -15.54 0.25
CA GLU A 103 -30.10 -16.56 1.32
C GLU A 103 -29.53 -17.90 0.87
N GLU A 104 -29.49 -18.16 -0.44
CA GLU A 104 -28.89 -19.37 -1.03
C GLU A 104 -27.37 -19.22 -1.25
N TYR A 105 -26.84 -17.99 -1.11
CA TYR A 105 -25.41 -17.71 -1.25
C TYR A 105 -24.71 -17.94 0.09
N ASP A 106 -24.39 -19.21 0.37
CA ASP A 106 -23.63 -19.56 1.56
C ASP A 106 -22.19 -19.06 1.45
N THR A 107 -21.85 -18.06 2.25
CA THR A 107 -20.49 -17.51 2.34
C THR A 107 -19.61 -18.32 3.29
N SER A 108 -20.14 -19.37 3.94
CA SER A 108 -19.42 -20.22 4.88
C SER A 108 -18.35 -21.10 4.19
N ASP A 109 -18.51 -21.39 2.90
CA ASP A 109 -17.52 -22.11 2.07
C ASP A 109 -16.32 -21.23 1.64
N LEU A 110 -16.33 -19.94 1.95
CA LEU A 110 -15.19 -19.07 1.64
C LEU A 110 -14.05 -19.32 2.63
N GLU A 111 -13.04 -20.07 2.19
CA GLU A 111 -11.85 -20.34 2.98
C GLU A 111 -11.09 -19.04 3.32
N LEU A 112 -11.15 -18.65 4.59
CA LEU A 112 -10.42 -17.50 5.10
C LEU A 112 -9.02 -17.92 5.54
N ARG A 113 -8.01 -17.47 4.80
CA ARG A 113 -6.61 -17.63 5.22
C ARG A 113 -6.33 -16.76 6.46
N ARG A 114 -6.10 -17.41 7.60
CA ARG A 114 -5.66 -16.81 8.87
C ARG A 114 -4.38 -17.48 9.34
N ALA A 115 -3.52 -16.73 10.04
CA ALA A 115 -2.33 -17.31 10.64
C ALA A 115 -2.69 -18.28 11.78
N ALA A 116 -2.15 -19.50 11.72
CA ALA A 116 -2.38 -20.53 12.72
C ALA A 116 -1.68 -20.17 14.05
N PRO A 117 -2.17 -20.62 15.21
CA PRO A 117 -1.50 -20.41 16.49
C PRO A 117 -0.03 -20.87 16.49
N GLU A 118 0.25 -22.02 15.88
CA GLU A 118 1.58 -22.63 15.83
C GLU A 118 2.57 -21.77 15.04
N GLU A 119 2.11 -21.09 13.98
CA GLU A 119 2.94 -20.16 13.21
C GLU A 119 3.34 -18.94 14.07
N LYS A 120 2.42 -18.45 14.90
CA LYS A 120 2.68 -17.32 15.81
C LYS A 120 3.69 -17.72 16.87
N ASP A 121 3.50 -18.89 17.49
CA ASP A 121 4.40 -19.42 18.50
C ASP A 121 5.79 -19.70 17.92
N GLY A 122 5.85 -20.23 16.70
CA GLY A 122 7.08 -20.42 15.93
C GLY A 122 7.83 -19.09 15.71
N GLN A 123 7.13 -18.04 15.29
CA GLN A 123 7.74 -16.71 15.11
C GLN A 123 8.25 -16.12 16.42
N ILE A 124 7.53 -16.29 17.54
CA ILE A 124 7.96 -15.83 18.87
C ILE A 124 9.21 -16.60 19.32
N ALA A 125 9.23 -17.92 19.14
CA ALA A 125 10.36 -18.76 19.48
C ALA A 125 11.61 -18.39 18.66
N ALA A 126 11.47 -18.25 17.34
CA ALA A 126 12.54 -17.83 16.44
C ALA A 126 13.09 -16.45 16.79
N LEU A 127 12.23 -15.49 17.11
CA LEU A 127 12.63 -14.15 17.54
C LEU A 127 13.45 -14.19 18.83
N ARG A 128 12.96 -14.91 19.85
CA ARG A 128 13.66 -15.05 21.14
C ARG A 128 15.01 -15.74 20.97
N ASP A 129 15.07 -16.74 20.11
CA ASP A 129 16.31 -17.44 19.82
C ASP A 129 17.34 -16.55 19.13
N PHE A 130 16.92 -15.81 18.09
CA PHE A 130 17.77 -14.82 17.43
C PHE A 130 18.30 -13.78 18.43
N GLN A 131 17.44 -13.27 19.31
CA GLN A 131 17.85 -12.30 20.35
C GLN A 131 18.85 -12.88 21.35
N ARG A 132 18.68 -14.14 21.77
CA ARG A 132 19.65 -14.82 22.65
C ARG A 132 20.99 -15.00 21.97
N ARG A 133 21.00 -15.47 20.71
CA ARG A 133 22.23 -15.70 19.93
C ARG A 133 23.07 -14.44 19.75
N HIS A 134 22.43 -13.28 19.65
CA HIS A 134 23.10 -12.00 19.40
C HIS A 134 23.08 -11.05 20.61
N ALA A 135 22.85 -11.56 21.82
CA ALA A 135 22.71 -10.75 23.02
C ALA A 135 23.96 -9.90 23.35
N SER A 136 25.15 -10.38 23.01
CA SER A 136 26.42 -9.65 23.18
C SER A 136 26.60 -8.52 22.17
N ASP A 137 26.17 -8.74 20.93
CA ASP A 137 26.55 -7.89 19.80
C ASP A 137 25.49 -6.82 19.50
N ALA A 138 24.21 -7.15 19.74
CA ALA A 138 23.08 -6.29 19.45
C ALA A 138 23.17 -4.90 20.12
N PRO A 139 23.52 -4.77 21.42
CA PRO A 139 23.61 -3.45 22.05
C PRO A 139 24.67 -2.55 21.40
N GLY A 140 25.79 -3.12 20.96
CA GLY A 140 26.84 -2.39 20.27
C GLY A 140 26.40 -1.89 18.89
N ALA A 141 25.75 -2.75 18.11
CA ALA A 141 25.22 -2.39 16.80
C ALA A 141 24.11 -1.34 16.87
N LEU A 142 23.19 -1.47 17.83
CA LEU A 142 22.11 -0.50 18.02
C LEU A 142 22.64 0.89 18.42
N ARG A 143 23.68 0.97 19.26
CA ARG A 143 24.33 2.25 19.59
C ARG A 143 24.99 2.89 18.38
N ARG A 144 25.74 2.12 17.57
CA ARG A 144 26.33 2.64 16.33
C ARG A 144 25.26 3.16 15.37
N LEU A 145 24.14 2.43 15.24
CA LEU A 145 23.01 2.88 14.44
C LEU A 145 22.45 4.23 14.92
N GLN A 146 22.33 4.42 16.23
CA GLN A 146 21.91 5.69 16.84
C GLN A 146 22.92 6.81 16.60
N GLU A 147 24.21 6.54 16.74
CA GLU A 147 25.30 7.49 16.47
C GLU A 147 25.33 7.93 15.00
N VAL A 148 25.15 6.99 14.06
CA VAL A 148 25.05 7.29 12.62
C VAL A 148 23.83 8.15 12.33
N ALA A 149 22.68 7.85 12.96
CA ALA A 149 21.47 8.66 12.81
C ALA A 149 21.67 10.11 13.32
N LEU A 150 22.31 10.28 14.47
CA LEU A 150 22.55 11.59 15.09
C LEU A 150 23.63 12.40 14.37
N SER A 151 24.63 11.74 13.78
CA SER A 151 25.71 12.39 13.03
C SER A 151 25.33 12.73 11.58
N GLY A 152 24.13 12.35 11.13
CA GLY A 152 23.70 12.54 9.74
C GLY A 152 24.41 11.62 8.74
N GLY A 153 24.97 10.50 9.20
CA GLY A 153 25.63 9.52 8.36
C GLY A 153 24.64 8.66 7.54
N ASN A 154 25.17 7.80 6.69
CA ASN A 154 24.35 6.90 5.88
C ASN A 154 23.74 5.78 6.75
N LEU A 155 22.50 5.98 7.18
CA LEU A 155 21.79 5.05 8.04
C LEU A 155 21.59 3.66 7.40
N PHE A 156 21.35 3.62 6.09
CA PHE A 156 21.13 2.36 5.37
C PHE A 156 22.40 1.49 5.36
N ALA A 157 23.57 2.10 5.24
CA ALA A 157 24.84 1.37 5.31
C ALA A 157 25.02 0.67 6.67
N GLU A 158 24.75 1.36 7.79
CA GLU A 158 24.83 0.73 9.12
C GLU A 158 23.71 -0.30 9.35
N LEU A 159 22.54 -0.11 8.75
CA LEU A 159 21.45 -1.10 8.82
C LEU A 159 21.86 -2.46 8.22
N LEU A 160 22.65 -2.50 7.13
CA LEU A 160 23.15 -3.76 6.55
C LEU A 160 23.98 -4.61 7.53
N HIS A 161 24.61 -3.96 8.52
CA HIS A 161 25.33 -4.61 9.60
C HIS A 161 24.41 -4.92 10.78
N THR A 162 23.57 -3.96 11.17
CA THR A 162 22.73 -4.06 12.37
C THR A 162 21.67 -5.16 12.26
N VAL A 163 21.07 -5.37 11.08
CA VAL A 163 20.06 -6.43 10.87
C VAL A 163 20.59 -7.85 11.06
N ARG A 164 21.92 -8.04 11.02
CA ARG A 164 22.54 -9.35 11.26
C ARG A 164 22.49 -9.77 12.73
N VAL A 165 22.33 -8.81 13.64
CA VAL A 165 22.42 -9.03 15.10
C VAL A 165 21.25 -8.45 15.89
N ALA A 166 20.40 -7.60 15.29
CA ALA A 166 19.25 -7.00 15.95
C ALA A 166 17.96 -7.18 15.14
N SER A 167 16.85 -7.43 15.83
CA SER A 167 15.54 -7.62 15.20
C SER A 167 14.90 -6.30 14.76
N LEU A 168 13.89 -6.37 13.87
CA LEU A 168 13.12 -5.21 13.42
C LEU A 168 12.60 -4.35 14.58
N GLY A 169 12.08 -4.98 15.64
CA GLY A 169 11.56 -4.29 16.81
C GLY A 169 12.65 -3.59 17.64
N GLN A 170 13.84 -4.20 17.76
CA GLN A 170 14.99 -3.58 18.44
C GLN A 170 15.49 -2.35 17.66
N ILE A 171 15.65 -2.50 16.34
CA ILE A 171 16.08 -1.43 15.43
C ILE A 171 15.09 -0.26 15.47
N SER A 172 13.80 -0.54 15.30
CA SER A 172 12.77 0.50 15.28
C SER A 172 12.72 1.27 16.60
N ARG A 173 12.86 0.59 17.74
CA ARG A 173 12.88 1.23 19.06
C ARG A 173 14.11 2.11 19.23
N ALA A 174 15.29 1.64 18.84
CA ALA A 174 16.52 2.42 18.92
C ALA A 174 16.43 3.70 18.06
N LEU A 175 15.83 3.61 16.86
CA LEU A 175 15.60 4.77 16.01
C LEU A 175 14.53 5.71 16.56
N TYR A 176 13.50 5.21 17.25
CA TYR A 176 12.50 6.08 17.91
C TYR A 176 13.08 6.93 19.05
N GLU A 177 14.14 6.45 19.71
CA GLU A 177 14.81 7.19 20.79
C GLU A 177 15.59 8.40 20.26
N VAL A 178 16.08 8.36 19.02
CA VAL A 178 16.90 9.43 18.42
C VAL A 178 16.19 10.24 17.33
N GLY A 179 15.27 9.62 16.58
CA GLY A 179 14.55 10.21 15.45
C GLY A 179 13.09 10.56 15.73
N GLY A 180 12.61 10.26 16.94
CA GLY A 180 11.21 10.47 17.33
C GLY A 180 10.25 9.46 16.72
N ARG A 181 8.95 9.66 17.00
CA ARG A 181 7.86 8.84 16.46
C ARG A 181 6.97 9.71 15.59
N TYR A 182 6.44 9.13 14.52
CA TYR A 182 5.42 9.81 13.73
C TYR A 182 4.24 10.19 14.63
N ARG A 183 3.89 11.47 14.62
CA ARG A 183 2.70 12.01 15.26
C ARG A 183 1.60 12.12 14.22
N ARG A 184 0.43 11.57 14.50
CA ARG A 184 -0.74 11.78 13.65
C ARG A 184 -1.12 13.26 13.74
N ASN A 185 -1.00 13.97 12.64
CA ASN A 185 -1.64 15.27 12.50
C ASN A 185 -3.15 15.02 12.40
N MET A 186 -3.95 15.65 13.28
CA MET A 186 -5.40 15.66 13.15
C MET A 186 -5.79 16.69 12.11
#